data_AF-A0A914ULU6-F1
#
_entry.id   AF-A0A914ULU6-F1
#
_cell.length_a   1.000
_cell.length_b   1.000
_cell.length_c   1.000
_cell.angle_alpha   90.00
_cell.angle_beta   90.00
_cell.angle_gamma   90.00
#
_symmetry.space_group_name_H-M   'P 1'
#
loop_
_entity.id
_entity.type
_entity.pdbx_description
1 polymer ?
#
loop_
_entity_poly.entity_id
_entity_poly.type
_entity_poly.pdbx_seq_one_letter_code
_entity_poly.pdbx_strand_id
1 'polypeptide(L)'
;MTKLPSDNQREKLEDWLIGQNMKHVRVDDIIVVEIFFTSLSIKLTERYEAMSLDNLISSSGGLIGLWAGMSFLTVFQAIAFLIEYVEMRRKKPTMNMVTDGRTDSVPTIRQIQRLSSDNTAI
;
A
#
# COMPACT_ATOMS: atom_id res chain seq x y z
N MET A 1 -7.17 38.28 -35.76
CA MET A 1 -7.34 38.38 -37.22
C MET A 1 -6.52 39.57 -37.70
N THR A 2 -5.31 39.30 -38.16
CA THR A 2 -4.42 40.29 -38.79
C THR A 2 -5.02 40.73 -40.12
N LYS A 3 -4.94 42.03 -40.43
CA LYS A 3 -5.48 42.56 -41.69
C LYS A 3 -4.72 41.96 -42.88
N LEU A 4 -5.47 41.67 -43.94
CA LEU A 4 -4.96 41.20 -45.23
C LEU A 4 -3.79 42.08 -45.72
N PRO A 5 -2.85 41.51 -46.50
CA PRO A 5 -1.67 42.22 -46.97
C PRO A 5 -2.03 43.52 -47.70
N SER A 6 -1.26 44.58 -47.44
CA SER A 6 -1.39 45.90 -48.06
C SER A 6 -1.39 45.81 -49.59
N ASP A 7 -2.10 46.70 -50.29
CA ASP A 7 -2.38 46.61 -51.74
C ASP A 7 -1.12 46.41 -52.60
N ASN A 8 0.00 47.03 -52.23
CA ASN A 8 1.29 46.86 -52.92
C ASN A 8 1.88 45.44 -52.76
N GLN A 9 1.59 44.77 -51.64
CA GLN A 9 1.98 43.37 -51.42
C GLN A 9 1.04 42.40 -52.15
N ARG A 10 -0.23 42.76 -52.34
CA ARG A 10 -1.20 41.95 -53.10
C ARG A 10 -0.80 41.84 -54.55
N GLU A 11 -0.44 42.96 -55.20
CA GLU A 11 -0.01 42.98 -56.60
C GLU A 11 1.23 42.09 -56.82
N LYS A 12 2.23 42.19 -55.94
CA LYS A 12 3.42 41.33 -56.01
C LYS A 12 3.14 39.85 -55.77
N LEU A 13 2.17 39.53 -54.90
CA LEU A 13 1.76 38.15 -54.64
C LEU A 13 0.98 37.58 -55.83
N GLU A 14 0.11 38.37 -56.45
CA GLU A 14 -0.63 37.99 -57.65
C GLU A 14 0.31 37.71 -58.82
N ASP A 15 1.29 38.59 -59.06
CA ASP A 15 2.31 38.37 -60.10
C ASP A 15 3.14 37.10 -59.85
N TRP A 16 3.50 36.83 -58.58
CA TRP A 16 4.23 35.62 -58.22
C TRP A 16 3.39 34.33 -58.40
N LEU A 17 2.09 34.37 -58.05
CA LEU A 17 1.15 33.25 -58.22
C LEU A 17 0.86 32.95 -59.69
N ILE A 18 0.74 33.98 -60.51
CA ILE A 18 0.59 33.87 -61.97
C ILE A 18 1.84 33.22 -62.59
N GLY A 19 3.03 33.55 -62.08
CA GLY A 19 4.30 32.92 -62.47
C GLY A 19 4.40 31.42 -62.15
N GLN A 20 3.65 30.93 -61.15
CA GLN A 20 3.55 29.50 -60.79
C GLN A 20 2.44 28.75 -61.56
N ASN A 21 1.86 29.36 -62.60
CA ASN A 21 0.77 28.81 -63.43
C ASN A 21 -0.51 28.46 -62.63
N MET A 22 -0.74 29.11 -61.48
CA MET A 22 -1.95 28.95 -60.67
C MET A 22 -2.99 30.02 -61.05
N LYS A 23 -3.58 29.91 -62.24
CA LYS A 23 -4.47 30.94 -62.82
C LYS A 23 -5.84 31.10 -62.12
N HIS A 24 -6.17 30.26 -61.14
CA HIS A 24 -7.52 30.20 -60.53
C HIS A 24 -7.55 30.45 -59.02
N VAL A 25 -6.42 30.80 -58.39
CA VAL A 25 -6.39 31.08 -56.94
C VAL A 25 -6.45 32.60 -56.76
N ARG A 26 -7.60 33.12 -56.32
CA ARG A 26 -7.71 34.52 -55.91
C ARG A 26 -7.05 34.69 -54.55
N VAL A 27 -6.44 35.86 -54.30
CA VAL A 27 -5.77 36.18 -53.01
C VAL A 27 -6.74 36.05 -51.83
N ASP A 28 -8.04 36.26 -52.06
CA ASP A 28 -9.07 36.12 -51.04
C ASP A 28 -9.32 34.67 -50.58
N ASP A 29 -8.87 33.67 -51.36
CA ASP A 29 -8.98 32.25 -51.03
C ASP A 29 -7.74 31.71 -50.27
N ILE A 30 -6.75 32.58 -49.99
CA ILE A 30 -5.50 32.20 -49.33
C ILE A 30 -5.62 32.40 -47.82
N ILE A 31 -5.55 31.29 -47.08
CA ILE A 31 -5.51 31.31 -45.61
C ILE A 31 -4.08 31.04 -45.17
N VAL A 32 -3.45 32.04 -44.57
CA VAL A 32 -2.13 31.92 -43.96
C VAL A 32 -2.32 31.52 -42.50
N VAL A 33 -1.89 30.30 -42.15
CA VAL A 33 -1.92 29.78 -40.78
C VAL A 33 -0.48 29.67 -40.29
N GLU A 34 -0.13 30.55 -39.35
CA GLU A 34 1.17 30.47 -38.69
C GLU A 34 0.99 29.78 -37.32
N ILE A 35 1.65 28.63 -37.15
CA ILE A 35 1.62 27.86 -35.91
C ILE A 35 2.93 28.10 -35.18
N PHE A 36 2.85 28.76 -34.02
CA PHE A 36 4.00 28.99 -33.15
C PHE A 36 3.69 28.49 -31.74
N PHE A 37 4.74 28.01 -31.06
CA PHE A 37 4.67 27.71 -29.64
C PHE A 37 4.75 29.02 -28.85
N THR A 38 3.70 29.34 -28.08
CA THR A 38 3.62 30.58 -27.27
C THR A 38 4.67 30.65 -26.17
N SER A 39 5.22 29.51 -25.75
CA SER A 39 6.24 29.43 -24.70
C SER A 39 7.06 28.15 -24.86
N LEU A 40 8.34 28.18 -24.45
CA LEU A 40 9.20 27.01 -24.31
C LEU A 40 8.83 26.21 -23.03
N SER A 41 7.54 25.99 -22.82
CA SER A 41 7.04 25.20 -21.69
C SER A 41 6.40 23.94 -22.24
N ILE A 42 7.20 22.87 -22.24
CA ILE A 42 6.75 21.54 -22.63
C ILE A 42 5.93 20.99 -21.46
N LYS A 43 4.63 20.75 -21.69
CA LYS A 43 3.74 20.18 -20.68
C LYS A 43 3.95 18.66 -20.61
N LEU A 44 5.01 18.23 -19.92
CA LEU A 44 5.20 16.82 -19.57
C LEU A 44 4.09 16.41 -18.58
N THR A 45 3.13 15.64 -19.07
CA THR A 45 2.11 15.01 -18.22
C THR A 45 2.60 13.60 -17.92
N GLU A 46 3.56 13.49 -17.01
CA GLU A 46 3.98 12.18 -16.48
C GLU A 46 2.92 11.70 -15.49
N ARG A 47 2.36 10.52 -15.77
CA ARG A 47 1.47 9.80 -14.87
C ARG A 47 2.34 9.22 -13.76
N TYR A 48 2.65 10.01 -12.75
CA TYR A 48 3.20 9.45 -11.50
C TYR A 48 2.11 8.56 -10.92
N GLU A 49 2.44 7.29 -10.67
CA GLU A 49 1.58 6.43 -9.85
C GLU A 49 1.40 7.15 -8.52
N ALA A 50 0.19 7.69 -8.28
CA ALA A 50 -0.07 8.56 -7.14
C ALA A 50 0.18 7.86 -5.79
N MET A 51 0.38 6.53 -5.82
CA MET A 51 0.61 5.72 -4.65
C MET A 51 1.33 4.42 -5.03
N SER A 52 2.66 4.47 -5.15
CA SER A 52 3.47 3.25 -5.17
C SER A 52 3.43 2.55 -3.80
N LEU A 53 3.69 1.25 -3.78
CA LEU A 53 3.68 0.43 -2.54
C LEU A 53 4.61 1.00 -1.46
N ASP A 54 5.71 1.63 -1.86
CA ASP A 54 6.66 2.28 -0.95
C ASP A 54 6.01 3.42 -0.15
N ASN A 55 5.17 4.23 -0.82
CA ASN A 55 4.44 5.32 -0.17
C ASN A 55 3.37 4.80 0.79
N LEU A 56 2.76 3.65 0.50
CA LEU A 56 1.78 2.99 1.37
C LEU A 56 2.43 2.45 2.65
N ILE A 57 3.55 1.73 2.52
CA ILE A 57 4.27 1.15 3.67
C ILE A 57 4.87 2.26 4.53
N SER A 58 5.41 3.30 3.91
CA SER A 58 5.94 4.47 4.61
C SER A 58 4.86 5.22 5.41
N SER A 59 3.72 5.53 4.79
CA SER A 59 2.64 6.26 5.45
C SER A 59 1.99 5.43 6.57
N SER A 60 1.76 4.13 6.34
CA SER A 60 1.14 3.24 7.32
C SER A 60 2.07 2.91 8.49
N GLY A 61 3.36 2.64 8.23
CA GLY A 61 4.36 2.42 9.27
C GLY A 61 4.54 3.64 10.17
N GLY A 62 4.53 4.84 9.58
CA GLY A 62 4.56 6.10 10.33
C GLY A 62 3.33 6.30 11.21
N LEU A 63 2.12 6.06 10.67
CA LEU A 63 0.88 6.26 11.43
C LEU A 63 0.69 5.23 12.55
N ILE A 64 1.01 3.95 12.29
CA ILE A 64 0.93 2.87 13.28
C ILE A 64 2.01 3.05 14.35
N GLY A 65 3.23 3.42 13.96
CA GLY A 65 4.31 3.71 14.89
C GLY A 65 4.00 4.91 15.79
N LEU A 66 3.36 5.96 15.25
CA LEU A 66 3.00 7.16 16.02
C LEU A 66 1.85 6.92 17.00
N TRP A 67 0.79 6.23 16.56
CA TRP A 67 -0.43 6.07 17.37
C TRP A 67 -0.39 4.90 18.35
N ALA A 68 0.21 3.77 17.95
CA ALA A 68 0.26 2.58 18.80
C ALA A 68 1.63 2.40 19.49
N GLY A 69 2.65 3.17 19.09
CA GLY A 69 4.04 2.90 19.51
C GLY A 69 4.54 1.52 19.07
N MET A 70 3.83 0.86 18.14
CA MET A 70 4.14 -0.49 17.68
C MET A 70 4.98 -0.44 16.41
N SER A 71 5.96 -1.33 16.37
CA SER A 71 6.81 -1.58 15.21
C SER A 71 6.40 -2.88 14.53
N PHE A 72 6.93 -3.14 13.32
CA PHE A 72 6.71 -4.39 12.59
C PHE A 72 7.03 -5.64 13.42
N LEU A 73 8.08 -5.57 14.26
CA LEU A 73 8.45 -6.62 15.20
C LEU A 73 7.37 -6.90 16.26
N THR A 74 6.67 -5.87 16.72
CA THR A 74 5.61 -6.01 17.73
C THR A 74 4.41 -6.77 17.19
N VAL A 75 4.11 -6.65 15.89
CA VAL A 75 3.08 -7.45 15.20
C VAL A 75 3.46 -8.93 15.16
N PHE A 76 4.72 -9.24 14.81
CA PHE A 76 5.21 -10.62 14.82
C PHE A 76 5.15 -11.25 16.21
N GLN A 77 5.52 -10.48 17.24
CA GLN A 77 5.43 -10.94 18.63
C GLN A 77 3.98 -11.21 19.04
N ALA A 78 3.03 -10.38 18.63
CA ALA A 78 1.62 -10.59 18.89
C ALA A 78 1.07 -11.86 18.21
N ILE A 79 1.50 -12.16 16.99
CA ILE A 79 1.12 -13.39 16.28
C ILE A 79 1.70 -14.62 16.99
N ALA A 80 2.99 -14.59 17.33
CA ALA A 80 3.64 -15.68 18.07
C ALA A 80 2.92 -15.95 19.40
N PHE A 81 2.59 -14.89 20.14
CA PHE A 81 1.84 -14.98 21.39
C PHE A 81 0.43 -15.54 21.17
N LEU A 82 -0.27 -15.14 20.12
CA LEU A 82 -1.61 -15.65 19.80
C LEU A 82 -1.58 -17.16 19.48
N ILE A 83 -0.57 -17.62 18.74
CA ILE A 83 -0.38 -19.05 18.42
C ILE A 83 -0.17 -19.84 19.71
N GLU A 84 0.78 -19.41 20.55
CA GLU A 84 1.08 -20.06 21.82
C GLU A 84 -0.15 -20.07 22.76
N TYR A 85 -0.87 -18.96 22.81
CA TYR A 85 -2.12 -18.85 23.57
C TYR A 85 -3.18 -19.85 23.09
N VAL A 86 -3.35 -19.99 21.77
CA VAL A 86 -4.30 -20.95 21.19
C VAL A 86 -3.86 -22.40 21.46
N GLU A 87 -2.56 -22.69 21.40
CA GLU A 87 -2.02 -24.00 21.77
C GLU A 87 -2.26 -24.32 23.25
N MET A 88 -2.05 -23.37 24.16
CA MET A 88 -2.34 -23.54 25.59
C MET A 88 -3.83 -23.79 25.85
N ARG A 89 -4.72 -23.13 25.10
CA ARG A 89 -6.18 -23.38 25.17
C ARG A 89 -6.58 -24.75 24.61
N ARG A 90 -5.83 -25.29 23.65
CA ARG A 90 -6.08 -26.61 23.03
C ARG A 90 -5.51 -27.76 23.86
N LYS A 91 -4.43 -27.56 24.60
CA LYS A 91 -3.90 -28.55 25.53
C LYS A 91 -4.79 -28.59 26.78
N LYS A 92 -5.63 -29.62 26.91
CA LYS A 92 -6.10 -30.04 28.24
C LYS A 92 -4.84 -30.37 29.07
N PRO A 93 -4.82 -30.12 30.39
CA PRO A 93 -3.68 -30.48 31.22
C PRO A 93 -3.54 -32.01 31.21
N THR A 94 -2.76 -32.54 30.27
CA THR A 94 -2.08 -33.82 30.46
C THR A 94 -1.03 -33.53 31.50
N MET A 95 -1.46 -33.67 32.76
CA MET A 95 -0.61 -33.86 33.90
C MET A 95 0.27 -35.07 33.59
N ASN A 96 1.40 -34.81 32.96
CA ASN A 96 2.48 -35.78 32.91
C ASN A 96 2.93 -35.91 34.36
N MET A 97 2.48 -36.98 35.01
CA MET A 97 3.11 -37.44 36.24
C MET A 97 4.59 -37.58 35.91
N VAL A 98 5.39 -36.64 36.41
CA VAL A 98 6.78 -36.92 36.69
C VAL A 98 6.72 -38.01 37.75
N THR A 99 6.88 -39.26 37.33
CA THR A 99 7.37 -40.33 38.21
C THR A 99 8.79 -39.94 38.60
N ASP A 100 8.89 -38.97 39.50
CA ASP A 100 10.06 -38.84 40.36
C ASP A 100 9.99 -40.05 41.29
N GLY A 101 10.96 -40.95 41.16
CA GLY A 101 11.05 -42.22 41.88
C GLY A 101 11.32 -42.06 43.37
N ARG A 102 10.80 -41.01 44.00
CA ARG A 102 10.96 -40.73 45.41
C ARG A 102 9.80 -39.88 45.93
N THR A 103 8.68 -40.52 46.22
CA THR A 103 7.70 -39.92 47.13
C THR A 103 7.18 -41.02 48.03
N ASP A 104 7.87 -41.12 49.16
CA ASP A 104 7.52 -42.00 50.26
C ASP A 104 6.05 -41.76 50.63
N SER A 105 5.34 -42.86 50.73
CA SER A 105 3.93 -43.00 51.07
C SER A 105 3.51 -42.12 52.24
N VAL A 106 2.97 -40.93 51.93
CA VAL A 106 2.12 -40.18 52.86
C VAL A 106 0.70 -40.71 52.67
N PRO A 107 0.15 -41.52 53.61
CA PRO A 107 -1.20 -42.03 53.47
C PRO A 107 -2.17 -40.84 53.49
N THR A 108 -3.00 -40.75 52.45
CA THR A 108 -4.10 -39.79 52.38
C THR A 108 -4.98 -39.93 53.62
N ILE A 109 -5.48 -38.82 54.19
CA ILE A 109 -6.29 -38.77 55.42
C ILE A 109 -7.42 -39.82 55.45
N ARG A 110 -7.99 -40.16 54.27
CA ARG A 110 -9.01 -41.21 54.14
C ARG A 110 -8.52 -42.63 54.50
N GLN A 111 -7.25 -42.95 54.30
CA GLN A 111 -6.68 -44.25 54.68
C GLN A 111 -6.40 -44.33 56.18
N ILE A 112 -5.96 -43.22 56.81
CA ILE A 112 -5.75 -43.15 58.26
C ILE A 112 -7.07 -43.36 59.01
N GLN A 113 -8.17 -42.78 58.51
CA GLN A 113 -9.50 -42.97 59.11
C GLN A 113 -10.01 -44.40 59.02
N ARG A 114 -9.72 -45.13 57.92
CA ARG A 114 -10.08 -46.54 57.80
C ARG A 114 -9.29 -47.42 58.77
N LEU A 115 -7.98 -47.21 58.85
CA LEU A 115 -7.12 -47.95 59.78
C LEU A 115 -7.47 -47.68 61.26
N SER A 116 -7.93 -46.47 61.59
CA SER A 116 -8.42 -46.17 62.95
C SER A 116 -9.79 -46.79 63.25
N SER A 117 -10.66 -46.96 62.25
CA SER A 117 -11.98 -47.55 62.43
C SER A 117 -11.93 -49.08 62.57
N ASP A 118 -10.98 -49.72 61.90
CA ASP A 118 -10.81 -51.17 61.96
C ASP A 118 -10.16 -51.63 63.28
N ASN A 119 -9.45 -50.73 63.97
CA ASN A 119 -8.72 -51.04 65.21
C ASN A 119 -9.54 -50.78 66.50
N THR A 120 -10.75 -50.24 66.40
CA THR A 120 -11.66 -49.99 67.54
C THR A 120 -12.83 -50.98 67.60
N ALA A 121 -12.86 -51.99 66.72
CA ALA A 121 -13.90 -53.00 66.63
C ALA A 121 -13.54 -54.33 67.34
N ILE A 122 -12.58 -54.31 68.28
CA ILE A 122 -12.22 -55.45 69.15
C ILE A 122 -12.49 -55.07 70.60
#